data_AF-A0A935PEP8-F1
#
_entry.id   AF-A0A935PEP8-F1
#
_cell.length_a   1.000
_cell.length_b   1.000
_cell.length_c   1.000
_cell.angle_alpha   90.00
_cell.angle_beta   90.00
_cell.angle_gamma   90.00
#
_symmetry.space_group_name_H-M   'P 1'
#
loop_
_entity.id
_entity.type
_entity.pdbx_description
1 polymer ?
#
loop_
_entity_poly.entity_id
_entity_poly.type
_entity_poly.pdbx_seq_one_letter_code
_entity_poly.pdbx_strand_id
1 'polypeptide(L)'
;MTADLTALLASYLDLARHLDPMRHPDGAPAETQQRLGRFDAPWLVAQAAALRSIAHAIEDLEDVEALDDEVDRTALLDTIRDDILALEAVTQAEAADPTLPLRHAVDALAVLMDEGFDAEAEAALRGRVAALPEFLGGVQADPRPIPDQTAGDALALVAQLEDLLDEASEYLDDIAVQPALVALAEHRRWLETEAPRGGEPGLGEDALERRLAMLTHEPVGIRGTLRILELRRAGVERSLHAVALVLGSEDPLALVTELQENGEIDFEELPTEWTDTWERVRGEMVTLGLPATDAPCTEDPVDAFDRHALGGEAIRAHAELMQEAARGALPSIIRRVLVAPGLAMGWGRTVAALVRTTIVGGSEEQQLMMCHRALIESAAAEVDLHLQARRMDREAAAAFVREVTGLSEVEARLVVQEVSSQPLEALAAALSHEAWQSWYAEQGGDPVAFIGRALQGGGLPVRLARWALGQD
;
A
#
# COMPACT_ATOMS: atom_id res chain seq x y z
N MET A 1 4.59 7.17 -27.90
CA MET A 1 5.02 5.89 -27.35
C MET A 1 5.44 4.98 -28.49
N THR A 2 6.71 4.59 -28.51
CA THR A 2 7.29 3.72 -29.53
C THR A 2 6.76 2.27 -29.40
N ALA A 3 6.74 1.54 -30.52
CA ALA A 3 6.32 0.13 -30.51
C ALA A 3 7.22 -0.74 -29.61
N ASP A 4 8.50 -0.40 -29.51
CA ASP A 4 9.50 -1.16 -28.76
C ASP A 4 9.29 -1.01 -27.23
N LEU A 5 9.00 0.20 -26.76
CA LEU A 5 8.73 0.43 -25.34
C LEU A 5 7.45 -0.30 -24.87
N THR A 6 6.44 -0.38 -25.75
CA THR A 6 5.21 -1.15 -25.49
C THR A 6 5.48 -2.65 -25.37
N ALA A 7 6.36 -3.19 -26.22
CA ALA A 7 6.73 -4.61 -26.17
C ALA A 7 7.56 -4.95 -24.91
N LEU A 8 8.43 -4.04 -24.48
CA LEU A 8 9.19 -4.18 -23.24
C LEU A 8 8.28 -4.09 -22.00
N LEU A 9 7.30 -3.19 -21.99
CA LEU A 9 6.26 -3.19 -20.94
C LEU A 9 5.52 -4.53 -20.92
N ALA A 10 5.08 -5.05 -22.06
CA ALA A 10 4.38 -6.33 -22.10
C ALA A 10 5.23 -7.48 -21.54
N SER A 11 6.53 -7.48 -21.84
CA SER A 11 7.49 -8.45 -21.32
C SER A 11 7.67 -8.32 -19.79
N TYR A 12 7.72 -7.08 -19.28
CA TYR A 12 7.74 -6.81 -17.84
C TYR A 12 6.46 -7.30 -17.16
N LEU A 13 5.28 -6.97 -17.70
CA LEU A 13 4.00 -7.35 -17.11
C LEU A 13 3.82 -8.88 -17.10
N ASP A 14 4.25 -9.58 -18.15
CA ASP A 14 4.24 -11.04 -18.17
C ASP A 14 5.14 -11.60 -17.06
N LEU A 15 6.34 -11.06 -16.90
CA LEU A 15 7.28 -11.49 -15.85
C LEU A 15 6.75 -11.19 -14.43
N ALA A 16 6.19 -10.01 -14.20
CA ALA A 16 5.59 -9.62 -12.93
C ALA A 16 4.45 -10.58 -12.53
N ARG A 17 3.59 -10.95 -13.49
CA ARG A 17 2.53 -11.95 -13.32
C ARG A 17 3.05 -13.37 -13.08
N HIS A 18 4.24 -13.69 -13.59
CA HIS A 18 4.88 -14.99 -13.32
C HIS A 18 5.42 -15.10 -11.90
N LEU A 19 5.89 -13.98 -11.34
CA LEU A 19 6.31 -13.88 -9.95
C LEU A 19 5.08 -13.98 -9.02
N ASP A 20 4.10 -13.14 -9.29
CA ASP A 20 2.88 -13.01 -8.50
C ASP A 20 1.70 -12.82 -9.47
N PRO A 21 0.84 -13.83 -9.63
CA PRO A 21 -0.33 -13.77 -10.51
C PRO A 21 -1.35 -12.66 -10.17
N MET A 22 -1.28 -12.10 -8.96
CA MET A 22 -2.10 -10.97 -8.53
C MET A 22 -1.50 -9.62 -8.91
N ARG A 23 -0.22 -9.58 -9.31
CA ARG A 23 0.37 -8.36 -9.88
C ARG A 23 -0.21 -8.09 -11.26
N HIS A 24 -0.88 -6.93 -11.40
CA HIS A 24 -1.49 -6.48 -12.65
C HIS A 24 -2.54 -7.47 -13.22
N PRO A 25 -3.65 -7.71 -12.49
CA PRO A 25 -4.63 -8.73 -12.85
C PRO A 25 -5.37 -8.41 -14.16
N ASP A 26 -5.51 -7.12 -14.48
CA ASP A 26 -6.16 -6.65 -15.70
C ASP A 26 -5.51 -7.19 -16.97
N GLY A 27 -6.30 -7.91 -17.77
CA GLY A 27 -5.85 -8.50 -19.03
C GLY A 27 -4.86 -9.65 -18.88
N ALA A 28 -4.71 -10.22 -17.67
CA ALA A 28 -3.94 -11.45 -17.48
C ALA A 28 -4.64 -12.63 -18.17
N PRO A 29 -3.91 -13.54 -18.84
CA PRO A 29 -4.48 -14.78 -19.36
C PRO A 29 -5.12 -15.62 -18.25
N ALA A 30 -6.22 -16.32 -18.55
CA ALA A 30 -6.91 -17.19 -17.58
C ALA A 30 -5.98 -18.25 -16.95
N GLU A 31 -5.02 -18.77 -17.72
CA GLU A 31 -4.01 -19.72 -17.23
C GLU A 31 -3.10 -19.12 -16.14
N THR A 32 -2.82 -17.81 -16.22
CA THR A 32 -2.05 -17.10 -15.19
C THR A 32 -2.86 -17.01 -13.90
N GLN A 33 -4.16 -16.75 -14.00
CA GLN A 33 -5.03 -16.64 -12.82
C GLN A 33 -5.12 -17.95 -12.02
N GLN A 34 -4.94 -19.11 -12.65
CA GLN A 34 -4.95 -20.42 -11.97
C GLN A 34 -3.68 -20.73 -11.17
N ARG A 35 -2.62 -19.94 -11.32
CA ARG A 35 -1.33 -20.20 -10.69
C ARG A 35 -1.26 -19.58 -9.31
N LEU A 36 -0.46 -20.19 -8.44
CA LEU A 36 0.10 -19.55 -7.26
C LEU A 36 1.55 -19.13 -7.57
N GLY A 37 2.00 -18.02 -6.98
CA GLY A 37 3.38 -17.53 -7.15
C GLY A 37 4.42 -18.53 -6.63
N ARG A 38 5.70 -18.32 -6.95
CA ARG A 38 6.82 -19.07 -6.35
C ARG A 38 7.77 -18.10 -5.68
N PHE A 39 8.20 -18.44 -4.47
CA PHE A 39 9.05 -17.57 -3.64
C PHE A 39 10.31 -18.26 -3.13
N ASP A 40 10.69 -19.40 -3.72
CA ASP A 40 11.97 -20.04 -3.41
C ASP A 40 13.14 -19.18 -3.92
N ALA A 41 14.26 -19.17 -3.18
CA ALA A 41 15.38 -18.29 -3.50
C ALA A 41 15.94 -18.47 -4.93
N PRO A 42 16.13 -19.69 -5.46
CA PRO A 42 16.55 -19.87 -6.85
C PRO A 42 15.62 -19.21 -7.86
N TRP A 43 14.30 -19.32 -7.65
CA TRP A 43 13.31 -18.66 -8.49
C TRP A 43 13.40 -17.14 -8.41
N LEU A 44 13.43 -16.56 -7.20
CA LEU A 44 13.52 -15.10 -7.02
C LEU A 44 14.80 -14.52 -7.64
N VAL A 45 15.94 -15.21 -7.53
CA VAL A 45 17.19 -14.80 -8.20
C VAL A 45 17.06 -14.84 -9.72
N ALA A 46 16.40 -15.85 -10.28
CA ALA A 46 16.15 -15.94 -11.72
C ALA A 46 15.23 -14.81 -12.20
N GLN A 47 14.20 -14.47 -11.42
CA GLN A 47 13.30 -13.34 -11.69
C GLN A 47 14.04 -12.00 -11.71
N ALA A 48 14.87 -11.73 -10.70
CA ALA A 48 15.69 -10.53 -10.67
C ALA A 48 16.66 -10.44 -11.87
N ALA A 49 17.25 -11.56 -12.30
CA ALA A 49 18.10 -11.60 -13.48
C ALA A 49 17.33 -11.30 -14.79
N ALA A 50 16.11 -11.83 -14.93
CA ALA A 50 15.25 -11.55 -16.07
C ALA A 50 14.84 -10.06 -16.10
N LEU A 51 14.46 -9.48 -14.96
CA LEU A 51 14.17 -8.05 -14.85
C LEU A 51 15.37 -7.17 -15.23
N ARG A 52 16.59 -7.50 -14.78
CA ARG A 52 17.81 -6.80 -15.22
C ARG A 52 18.01 -6.85 -16.72
N SER A 53 17.68 -7.98 -17.37
CA SER A 53 17.74 -8.09 -18.82
C SER A 53 16.76 -7.14 -19.52
N ILE A 54 15.55 -6.99 -18.99
CA ILE A 54 14.56 -6.05 -19.53
C ILE A 54 15.02 -4.60 -19.30
N ALA A 55 15.54 -4.29 -18.10
CA ALA A 55 16.07 -2.96 -17.80
C ALA A 55 17.18 -2.53 -18.77
N HIS A 56 18.17 -3.40 -19.04
CA HIS A 56 19.22 -3.10 -20.02
C HIS A 56 18.64 -2.90 -21.43
N ALA A 57 17.65 -3.70 -21.85
CA ALA A 57 17.01 -3.53 -23.15
C ALA A 57 16.26 -2.19 -23.27
N ILE A 58 15.71 -1.67 -22.16
CA ILE A 58 15.08 -0.34 -22.12
C ILE A 58 16.14 0.77 -22.21
N GLU A 59 17.27 0.62 -21.51
CA GLU A 59 18.39 1.56 -21.54
C GLU A 59 19.03 1.67 -22.93
N ASP A 60 19.08 0.56 -23.68
CA ASP A 60 19.64 0.48 -25.04
C ASP A 60 18.73 1.08 -26.13
N LEU A 61 17.54 1.61 -25.80
CA LEU A 61 16.67 2.27 -26.76
C LEU A 61 17.27 3.61 -27.22
N GLU A 62 17.78 3.66 -28.45
CA GLU A 62 18.45 4.84 -29.03
C GLU A 62 17.48 5.94 -29.52
N ASP A 63 16.22 5.61 -29.84
CA ASP A 63 15.28 6.48 -30.57
C ASP A 63 14.15 7.09 -29.70
N VAL A 64 14.44 7.52 -28.47
CA VAL A 64 13.44 8.18 -27.58
C VAL A 64 13.56 9.70 -27.69
N GLU A 65 12.93 10.29 -28.71
CA GLU A 65 13.03 11.75 -28.97
C GLU A 65 11.93 12.58 -28.29
N ALA A 66 10.75 12.00 -28.08
CA ALA A 66 9.62 12.71 -27.48
C ALA A 66 9.74 12.70 -25.95
N LEU A 67 9.53 13.86 -25.31
CA LEU A 67 9.53 13.99 -23.85
C LEU A 67 8.60 12.97 -23.18
N ASP A 68 7.40 12.76 -23.74
CA ASP A 68 6.45 11.80 -23.17
C ASP A 68 6.99 10.36 -23.18
N ASP A 69 7.72 9.99 -24.24
CA ASP A 69 8.30 8.65 -24.37
C ASP A 69 9.51 8.49 -23.43
N GLU A 70 10.23 9.58 -23.16
CA GLU A 70 11.31 9.60 -22.17
C GLU A 70 10.80 9.46 -20.73
N VAL A 71 9.70 10.16 -20.40
CA VAL A 71 9.00 10.01 -19.12
C VAL A 71 8.54 8.57 -18.95
N ASP A 72 7.92 7.98 -19.97
CA ASP A 72 7.42 6.61 -19.94
C ASP A 72 8.57 5.59 -19.79
N ARG A 73 9.68 5.80 -20.53
CA ARG A 73 10.91 5.01 -20.39
C ARG A 73 11.42 5.06 -18.96
N THR A 74 11.52 6.25 -18.39
CA THR A 74 12.04 6.46 -17.04
C THR A 74 11.12 5.80 -16.00
N ALA A 75 9.81 5.96 -16.13
CA ALA A 75 8.83 5.35 -15.23
C ALA A 75 8.94 3.83 -15.23
N LEU A 76 8.99 3.20 -16.42
CA LEU A 76 9.12 1.74 -16.53
C LEU A 76 10.47 1.25 -15.95
N LEU A 77 11.55 1.96 -16.25
CA LEU A 77 12.88 1.61 -15.77
C LEU A 77 12.98 1.71 -14.24
N ASP A 78 12.41 2.75 -13.63
CA ASP A 78 12.39 2.93 -12.18
C ASP A 78 11.53 1.86 -11.50
N THR A 79 10.36 1.51 -12.06
CA THR A 79 9.56 0.38 -11.56
C THR A 79 10.34 -0.93 -11.59
N ILE A 80 11.00 -1.26 -12.70
CA ILE A 80 11.79 -2.50 -12.83
C ILE A 80 12.96 -2.52 -11.83
N ARG A 81 13.65 -1.38 -11.65
CA ARG A 81 14.74 -1.26 -10.68
C ARG A 81 14.26 -1.43 -9.25
N ASP A 82 13.09 -0.87 -8.92
CA ASP A 82 12.47 -1.06 -7.60
C ASP A 82 12.20 -2.55 -7.33
N ASP A 83 11.57 -3.25 -8.28
CA ASP A 83 11.32 -4.70 -8.18
C ASP A 83 12.60 -5.52 -8.05
N ILE A 84 13.65 -5.20 -8.81
CA ILE A 84 14.96 -5.86 -8.67
C ILE A 84 15.49 -5.70 -7.25
N LEU A 85 15.45 -4.48 -6.70
CA LEU A 85 15.92 -4.21 -5.35
C LEU A 85 15.07 -4.91 -4.28
N ALA A 86 13.75 -5.01 -4.46
CA ALA A 86 12.88 -5.76 -3.56
C ALA A 86 13.25 -7.26 -3.55
N LEU A 87 13.42 -7.87 -4.73
CA LEU A 87 13.82 -9.28 -4.84
C LEU A 87 15.22 -9.54 -4.28
N GLU A 88 16.16 -8.62 -4.52
CA GLU A 88 17.50 -8.70 -3.95
C GLU A 88 17.49 -8.58 -2.43
N ALA A 89 16.67 -7.69 -1.88
CA ALA A 89 16.52 -7.56 -0.43
C ALA A 89 16.03 -8.87 0.20
N VAL A 90 15.01 -9.51 -0.39
CA VAL A 90 14.48 -10.79 0.09
C VAL A 90 15.51 -11.91 -0.06
N THR A 91 16.24 -11.99 -1.17
CA THR A 91 17.18 -13.10 -1.43
C THR A 91 18.53 -12.97 -0.72
N GLN A 92 18.94 -11.74 -0.38
CA GLN A 92 20.20 -11.47 0.30
C GLN A 92 20.04 -11.27 1.82
N ALA A 93 18.80 -11.17 2.31
CA ALA A 93 18.54 -11.06 3.75
C ALA A 93 19.14 -12.23 4.52
N GLU A 94 19.73 -11.92 5.69
CA GLU A 94 20.29 -12.91 6.61
C GLU A 94 19.21 -13.78 7.26
N ALA A 95 18.01 -13.22 7.43
CA ALA A 95 16.85 -13.87 8.00
C ALA A 95 15.81 -14.17 6.91
N ALA A 96 15.09 -15.29 7.06
CA ALA A 96 13.94 -15.61 6.23
C ALA A 96 12.71 -14.82 6.71
N ASP A 97 11.87 -14.43 5.75
CA ASP A 97 10.56 -13.86 6.00
C ASP A 97 9.47 -14.70 5.33
N PRO A 98 8.90 -15.69 6.03
CA PRO A 98 7.79 -16.49 5.52
C PRO A 98 6.49 -15.69 5.40
N THR A 99 6.38 -14.48 5.97
CA THR A 99 5.13 -13.70 5.91
C THR A 99 4.84 -13.21 4.50
N LEU A 100 5.86 -12.85 3.73
CA LEU A 100 5.73 -12.40 2.35
C LEU A 100 5.04 -13.45 1.45
N PRO A 101 5.53 -14.70 1.33
CA PRO A 101 4.82 -15.72 0.56
C PRO A 101 3.46 -16.09 1.17
N LEU A 102 3.34 -16.18 2.49
CA LEU A 102 2.06 -16.58 3.11
C LEU A 102 0.96 -15.54 2.86
N ARG A 103 1.27 -14.24 2.94
CA ARG A 103 0.34 -13.17 2.57
C ARG A 103 -0.07 -13.24 1.10
N HIS A 104 0.90 -13.46 0.20
CA HIS A 104 0.58 -13.72 -1.22
C HIS A 104 -0.46 -14.84 -1.37
N ALA A 105 -0.33 -15.93 -0.61
CA ALA A 105 -1.29 -17.02 -0.67
C ALA A 105 -2.66 -16.62 -0.10
N VAL A 106 -2.72 -15.84 0.98
CA VAL A 106 -3.97 -15.29 1.54
C VAL A 106 -4.68 -14.43 0.49
N ASP A 107 -3.98 -13.41 -0.03
CA ASP A 107 -4.55 -12.45 -0.99
C ASP A 107 -5.01 -13.14 -2.27
N ALA A 108 -4.21 -14.11 -2.75
CA ALA A 108 -4.55 -14.89 -3.94
C ALA A 108 -5.73 -15.86 -3.73
N LEU A 109 -6.12 -16.22 -2.51
CA LEU A 109 -7.34 -17.01 -2.31
C LEU A 109 -8.55 -16.11 -2.07
N ALA A 110 -8.40 -15.11 -1.20
CA ALA A 110 -9.46 -14.19 -0.81
C ALA A 110 -10.13 -13.52 -2.01
N VAL A 111 -9.34 -13.01 -2.96
CA VAL A 111 -9.85 -12.30 -4.16
C VAL A 111 -10.74 -13.15 -5.08
N LEU A 112 -10.69 -14.49 -4.96
CA LEU A 112 -11.48 -15.38 -5.79
C LEU A 112 -12.84 -15.74 -5.18
N MET A 113 -13.06 -15.44 -3.90
CA MET A 113 -14.23 -15.90 -3.12
C MET A 113 -15.22 -14.76 -2.84
N ASP A 114 -15.27 -13.76 -3.73
CA ASP A 114 -16.12 -12.58 -3.60
C ASP A 114 -17.48 -12.72 -4.34
N GLU A 115 -18.36 -11.72 -4.20
CA GLU A 115 -19.63 -11.57 -4.90
C GLU A 115 -19.44 -11.58 -6.43
N GLY A 116 -19.59 -12.74 -7.04
CA GLY A 116 -19.35 -12.91 -8.49
C GLY A 116 -18.72 -14.23 -8.89
N PHE A 117 -18.54 -15.15 -7.93
CA PHE A 117 -17.98 -16.49 -8.16
C PHE A 117 -18.59 -17.18 -9.39
N ASP A 118 -17.75 -17.42 -10.40
CA ASP A 118 -18.10 -18.06 -11.65
C ASP A 118 -17.19 -19.26 -11.96
N ALA A 119 -17.35 -19.85 -13.15
CA ALA A 119 -16.56 -21.01 -13.54
C ALA A 119 -15.07 -20.71 -13.75
N GLU A 120 -14.70 -19.47 -14.08
CA GLU A 120 -13.31 -19.05 -14.21
C GLU A 120 -12.68 -18.89 -12.82
N ALA A 121 -13.42 -18.27 -11.88
CA ALA A 121 -13.04 -18.18 -10.47
C ALA A 121 -12.89 -19.57 -9.81
N GLU A 122 -13.83 -20.50 -10.05
CA GLU A 122 -13.73 -21.88 -9.54
C GLU A 122 -12.48 -22.59 -10.07
N ALA A 123 -12.20 -22.47 -11.38
CA ALA A 123 -11.02 -23.06 -11.98
C ALA A 123 -9.73 -22.45 -11.42
N ALA A 124 -9.72 -21.14 -11.20
CA ALA A 124 -8.59 -20.43 -10.58
C ALA A 124 -8.37 -20.87 -9.13
N LEU A 125 -9.44 -20.94 -8.34
CA LEU A 125 -9.40 -21.35 -6.93
C LEU A 125 -8.88 -22.79 -6.82
N ARG A 126 -9.41 -23.71 -7.63
CA ARG A 126 -8.96 -25.11 -7.68
C ARG A 126 -7.47 -25.21 -8.04
N GLY A 127 -7.00 -24.41 -9.00
CA GLY A 127 -5.59 -24.36 -9.38
C GLY A 127 -4.68 -23.87 -8.24
N ARG A 128 -5.05 -22.78 -7.57
CA ARG A 128 -4.28 -22.19 -6.45
C ARG A 128 -4.25 -23.12 -5.23
N VAL A 129 -5.38 -23.69 -4.85
CA VAL A 129 -5.49 -24.66 -3.75
C VAL A 129 -4.63 -25.90 -4.03
N ALA A 130 -4.66 -26.43 -5.26
CA ALA A 130 -3.82 -27.57 -5.63
C ALA A 130 -2.31 -27.28 -5.59
N ALA A 131 -1.90 -26.01 -5.74
CA ALA A 131 -0.50 -25.60 -5.70
C ALA A 131 0.05 -25.35 -4.28
N LEU A 132 -0.81 -25.17 -3.27
CA LEU A 132 -0.40 -24.87 -1.89
C LEU A 132 0.61 -25.87 -1.29
N PRO A 133 0.51 -27.20 -1.50
CA PRO A 133 1.48 -28.14 -0.95
C PRO A 133 2.92 -27.89 -1.44
N GLU A 134 3.12 -27.68 -2.75
CA GLU A 134 4.46 -27.37 -3.29
C GLU A 134 4.93 -25.99 -2.81
N PHE A 135 4.01 -25.02 -2.77
CA PHE A 135 4.28 -23.66 -2.30
C PHE A 135 4.82 -23.64 -0.87
N LEU A 136 4.10 -24.26 0.08
CA LEU A 136 4.48 -24.32 1.49
C LEU A 136 5.78 -25.11 1.69
N GLY A 137 6.00 -26.16 0.90
CA GLY A 137 7.28 -26.89 0.88
C GLY A 137 8.45 -26.02 0.43
N GLY A 138 8.23 -25.11 -0.53
CA GLY A 138 9.22 -24.11 -0.95
C GLY A 138 9.59 -23.13 0.17
N VAL A 139 8.60 -22.68 0.95
CA VAL A 139 8.82 -21.80 2.12
C VAL A 139 9.61 -22.52 3.21
N GLN A 140 9.28 -23.78 3.50
CA GLN A 140 10.00 -24.59 4.50
C GLN A 140 11.45 -24.90 4.11
N ALA A 141 11.75 -24.92 2.82
CA ALA A 141 13.07 -25.26 2.31
C ALA A 141 14.10 -24.12 2.49
N ASP A 142 13.67 -22.93 2.89
CA ASP A 142 14.59 -21.82 3.18
C ASP A 142 15.42 -22.14 4.45
N PRO A 143 16.76 -22.22 4.35
CA PRO A 143 17.60 -22.58 5.49
C PRO A 143 17.85 -21.42 6.46
N ARG A 144 17.47 -20.19 6.10
CA ARG A 144 17.74 -19.00 6.91
C ARG A 144 16.86 -18.97 8.16
N PRO A 145 17.37 -18.44 9.28
CA PRO A 145 16.58 -18.35 10.50
C PRO A 145 15.43 -17.34 10.35
N ILE A 146 14.32 -17.61 11.04
CA ILE A 146 13.13 -16.78 11.07
C ILE A 146 13.11 -16.02 12.41
N PRO A 147 12.99 -14.67 12.41
CA PRO A 147 12.85 -13.90 13.64
C PRO A 147 11.56 -14.28 14.38
N ASP A 148 11.59 -14.28 15.71
CA ASP A 148 10.46 -14.79 16.51
C ASP A 148 9.15 -14.04 16.27
N GLN A 149 9.23 -12.71 16.07
CA GLN A 149 8.07 -11.88 15.76
C GLN A 149 7.49 -12.24 14.38
N THR A 150 8.35 -12.35 13.36
CA THR A 150 7.97 -12.75 12.01
C THR A 150 7.33 -14.14 11.96
N ALA A 151 7.80 -15.08 12.78
CA ALA A 151 7.17 -16.38 12.89
C ALA A 151 5.78 -16.33 13.55
N GLY A 152 5.57 -15.42 14.50
CA GLY A 152 4.25 -15.16 15.07
C GLY A 152 3.27 -14.65 14.03
N ASP A 153 3.70 -13.70 13.19
CA ASP A 153 2.87 -13.16 12.10
C ASP A 153 2.59 -14.24 11.03
N ALA A 154 3.58 -15.07 10.71
CA ALA A 154 3.42 -16.20 9.81
C ALA A 154 2.36 -17.20 10.32
N LEU A 155 2.31 -17.46 11.63
CA LEU A 155 1.27 -18.29 12.22
C LEU A 155 -0.12 -17.66 12.12
N ALA A 156 -0.23 -16.33 12.22
CA ALA A 156 -1.49 -15.62 12.02
C ALA A 156 -1.98 -15.75 10.56
N LEU A 157 -1.08 -15.59 9.57
CA LEU A 157 -1.41 -15.80 8.15
C LEU A 157 -1.77 -17.26 7.85
N VAL A 158 -1.14 -18.23 8.51
CA VAL A 158 -1.52 -19.64 8.42
C VAL A 158 -2.93 -19.87 8.96
N ALA A 159 -3.33 -19.21 10.05
CA ALA A 159 -4.70 -19.29 10.54
C ALA A 159 -5.71 -18.69 9.54
N GLN A 160 -5.40 -17.53 8.95
CA GLN A 160 -6.24 -16.95 7.90
C GLN A 160 -6.36 -17.88 6.67
N LEU A 161 -5.28 -18.55 6.27
CA LEU A 161 -5.33 -19.56 5.21
C LEU A 161 -6.20 -20.76 5.58
N GLU A 162 -6.28 -21.15 6.86
CA GLU A 162 -7.19 -22.21 7.30
C GLU A 162 -8.64 -21.79 7.13
N ASP A 163 -8.98 -20.56 7.55
CA ASP A 163 -10.33 -20.00 7.40
C ASP A 163 -10.72 -19.91 5.92
N LEU A 164 -9.81 -19.42 5.06
CA LEU A 164 -10.03 -19.34 3.61
C LEU A 164 -10.16 -20.72 2.95
N LEU A 165 -9.46 -21.76 3.45
CA LEU A 165 -9.62 -23.12 2.92
C LEU A 165 -10.91 -23.78 3.40
N ASP A 166 -11.39 -23.45 4.60
CA ASP A 166 -12.71 -23.87 5.08
C ASP A 166 -13.81 -23.27 4.18
N GLU A 167 -13.72 -21.96 3.90
CA GLU A 167 -14.61 -21.29 2.94
C GLU A 167 -14.50 -21.88 1.52
N ALA A 168 -13.28 -22.15 1.03
CA ALA A 168 -13.06 -22.77 -0.28
C ALA A 168 -13.74 -24.15 -0.41
N SER A 169 -13.97 -24.86 0.70
CA SER A 169 -14.68 -26.14 0.71
C SER A 169 -16.18 -26.01 0.43
N GLU A 170 -16.75 -24.81 0.53
CA GLU A 170 -18.13 -24.54 0.09
C GLU A 170 -18.25 -24.51 -1.44
N TYR A 171 -17.16 -24.15 -2.12
CA TYR A 171 -17.09 -24.02 -3.59
C TYR A 171 -16.49 -25.24 -4.28
N LEU A 172 -15.55 -25.93 -3.63
CA LEU A 172 -14.81 -27.07 -4.17
C LEU A 172 -15.19 -28.38 -3.47
N ASP A 173 -14.92 -29.53 -4.10
CA ASP A 173 -15.06 -30.81 -3.42
C ASP A 173 -13.98 -31.02 -2.35
N ASP A 174 -14.31 -31.70 -1.23
CA ASP A 174 -13.38 -32.00 -0.13
C ASP A 174 -12.07 -32.64 -0.62
N ILE A 175 -12.13 -33.44 -1.67
CA ILE A 175 -10.97 -34.15 -2.23
C ILE A 175 -9.96 -33.15 -2.83
N ALA A 176 -10.44 -32.04 -3.41
CA ALA A 176 -9.60 -30.99 -3.97
C ALA A 176 -8.90 -30.17 -2.88
N VAL A 177 -9.56 -29.90 -1.76
CA VAL A 177 -9.05 -29.03 -0.68
C VAL A 177 -8.18 -29.81 0.33
N GLN A 178 -8.47 -31.09 0.56
CA GLN A 178 -7.80 -31.90 1.58
C GLN A 178 -6.26 -31.89 1.52
N PRO A 179 -5.60 -31.98 0.33
CA PRO A 179 -4.14 -31.91 0.26
C PRO A 179 -3.57 -30.59 0.79
N ALA A 180 -4.25 -29.47 0.52
CA ALA A 180 -3.85 -28.15 1.00
C ALA A 180 -3.98 -28.04 2.52
N LEU A 181 -5.11 -28.51 3.09
CA LEU A 181 -5.32 -28.54 4.55
C LEU A 181 -4.25 -29.37 5.27
N VAL A 182 -3.88 -30.53 4.71
CA VAL A 182 -2.79 -31.36 5.28
C VAL A 182 -1.46 -30.62 5.24
N ALA A 183 -1.11 -30.03 4.09
CA ALA A 183 0.14 -29.27 3.95
C ALA A 183 0.19 -28.05 4.88
N LEU A 184 -0.93 -27.37 5.09
CA LEU A 184 -1.03 -26.22 5.97
C LEU A 184 -0.86 -26.61 7.45
N ALA A 185 -1.48 -27.71 7.88
CA ALA A 185 -1.28 -28.26 9.22
C ALA A 185 0.17 -28.71 9.47
N GLU A 186 0.81 -29.32 8.48
CA GLU A 186 2.25 -29.65 8.52
C GLU A 186 3.11 -28.39 8.59
N HIS A 187 2.76 -27.34 7.83
CA HIS A 187 3.48 -26.06 7.84
C HIS A 187 3.34 -25.32 9.18
N ARG A 188 2.14 -25.29 9.78
CA ARG A 188 1.92 -24.76 11.13
C ARG A 188 2.84 -25.46 12.14
N ARG A 189 2.83 -26.80 12.15
CA ARG A 189 3.67 -27.59 13.04
C ARG A 189 5.16 -27.29 12.85
N TRP A 190 5.59 -27.17 11.59
CA TRP A 190 6.97 -26.80 11.27
C TRP A 190 7.33 -25.43 11.85
N LEU A 191 6.48 -24.40 11.65
CA LEU A 191 6.68 -23.08 12.23
C LEU A 191 6.79 -23.14 13.76
N GLU A 192 5.93 -23.90 14.42
CA GLU A 192 5.88 -24.02 15.89
C GLU A 192 7.08 -24.77 16.49
N THR A 193 7.64 -25.76 15.78
CA THR A 193 8.54 -26.75 16.42
C THR A 193 9.88 -26.98 15.73
N GLU A 194 9.99 -26.74 14.43
CA GLU A 194 11.13 -27.17 13.60
C GLU A 194 11.84 -26.02 12.89
N ALA A 195 11.12 -24.92 12.60
CA ALA A 195 11.64 -23.76 11.90
C ALA A 195 12.89 -23.20 12.60
N PRO A 196 13.98 -22.93 11.86
CA PRO A 196 15.17 -22.33 12.44
C PRO A 196 14.82 -20.94 12.97
N ARG A 197 15.03 -20.68 14.27
CA ARG A 197 14.72 -19.38 14.89
C ARG A 197 15.96 -18.50 14.99
N GLY A 198 15.77 -17.20 14.82
CA GLY A 198 16.80 -16.18 15.03
C GLY A 198 16.87 -15.14 13.91
N GLY A 199 17.86 -14.25 14.01
CA GLY A 199 17.99 -13.09 13.12
C GLY A 199 17.18 -11.89 13.62
N GLU A 200 17.40 -10.75 12.97
CA GLU A 200 16.70 -9.50 13.25
C GLU A 200 15.69 -9.23 12.13
N PRO A 201 14.44 -8.84 12.46
CA PRO A 201 13.47 -8.45 11.44
C PRO A 201 13.90 -7.14 10.75
N GLY A 202 13.31 -6.88 9.58
CA GLY A 202 13.57 -5.66 8.80
C GLY A 202 14.79 -5.75 7.88
N LEU A 203 14.84 -4.82 6.92
CA LEU A 203 15.81 -4.81 5.82
C LEU A 203 17.26 -4.56 6.26
N GLY A 204 17.47 -3.77 7.31
CA GLY A 204 18.77 -3.20 7.68
C GLY A 204 19.11 -1.95 6.87
N GLU A 205 20.04 -1.14 7.38
CA GLU A 205 20.30 0.20 6.84
C GLU A 205 20.76 0.19 5.38
N ASP A 206 21.69 -0.70 4.99
CA ASP A 206 22.24 -0.70 3.63
C ASP A 206 21.20 -1.03 2.55
N ALA A 207 20.31 -1.99 2.82
CA ALA A 207 19.23 -2.36 1.90
C ALA A 207 18.16 -1.27 1.86
N LEU A 208 17.83 -0.69 3.02
CA LEU A 208 16.89 0.41 3.12
C LEU A 208 17.38 1.67 2.39
N GLU A 209 18.65 2.04 2.49
CA GLU A 209 19.23 3.17 1.76
C GLU A 209 19.06 3.02 0.23
N ARG A 210 19.25 1.81 -0.31
CA ARG A 210 19.02 1.53 -1.73
C ARG A 210 17.56 1.66 -2.12
N ARG A 211 16.64 1.17 -1.27
CA ARG A 211 15.18 1.30 -1.48
C ARG A 211 14.72 2.76 -1.41
N LEU A 212 15.20 3.52 -0.43
CA LEU A 212 14.87 4.93 -0.25
C LEU A 212 15.23 5.76 -1.48
N ALA A 213 16.38 5.49 -2.11
CA ALA A 213 16.79 6.19 -3.33
C ALA A 213 15.78 6.04 -4.48
N MET A 214 15.05 4.92 -4.53
CA MET A 214 13.97 4.71 -5.51
C MET A 214 12.68 5.41 -5.11
N LEU A 215 12.36 5.46 -3.82
CA LEU A 215 11.11 6.08 -3.32
C LEU A 215 11.13 7.61 -3.38
N THR A 216 12.26 8.24 -3.02
CA THR A 216 12.36 9.71 -2.94
C THR A 216 12.83 10.33 -4.24
N HIS A 217 13.50 9.56 -5.11
CA HIS A 217 14.29 10.07 -6.23
C HIS A 217 15.30 11.19 -5.83
N GLU A 218 15.67 11.23 -4.55
CA GLU A 218 16.60 12.20 -3.93
C GLU A 218 17.53 11.51 -2.92
N PRO A 219 18.83 11.88 -2.84
CA PRO A 219 19.80 11.22 -1.97
C PRO A 219 19.73 11.72 -0.52
N VAL A 220 18.54 11.66 0.07
CA VAL A 220 18.26 12.19 1.43
C VAL A 220 18.73 11.22 2.53
N GLY A 221 18.77 9.91 2.20
CA GLY A 221 19.15 8.81 3.08
C GLY A 221 18.30 8.69 4.35
N ILE A 222 18.52 7.66 5.16
CA ILE A 222 17.62 7.33 6.30
C ILE A 222 17.48 8.52 7.26
N ARG A 223 18.58 9.21 7.59
CA ARG A 223 18.53 10.33 8.55
C ARG A 223 17.78 11.54 8.02
N GLY A 224 17.98 11.88 6.75
CA GLY A 224 17.26 13.01 6.17
C GLY A 224 15.79 12.66 5.95
N THR A 225 15.48 11.43 5.56
CA THR A 225 14.10 10.92 5.45
C THR A 225 13.40 11.02 6.80
N LEU A 226 14.01 10.54 7.89
CA LEU A 226 13.46 10.69 9.24
C LEU A 226 13.21 12.17 9.56
N ARG A 227 14.14 13.06 9.22
CA ARG A 227 13.99 14.49 9.49
C ARG A 227 12.79 15.10 8.75
N ILE A 228 12.53 14.68 7.51
CA ILE A 228 11.36 15.09 6.75
C ILE A 228 10.08 14.64 7.46
N LEU A 229 10.02 13.38 7.88
CA LEU A 229 8.86 12.81 8.58
C LEU A 229 8.58 13.54 9.91
N GLU A 230 9.61 13.78 10.73
CA GLU A 230 9.49 14.53 11.98
C GLU A 230 8.94 15.95 11.76
N LEU A 231 9.42 16.65 10.72
CA LEU A 231 8.96 17.99 10.38
C LEU A 231 7.49 17.98 9.94
N ARG A 232 7.09 16.95 9.18
CA ARG A 232 5.71 16.74 8.75
C ARG A 232 4.81 16.49 9.95
N ARG A 233 5.17 15.54 10.82
CA ARG A 233 4.43 15.24 12.06
C ARG A 233 4.23 16.50 12.90
N ALA A 234 5.29 17.27 13.13
CA ALA A 234 5.20 18.53 13.88
C ALA A 234 4.24 19.55 13.21
N GLY A 235 4.15 19.56 11.87
CA GLY A 235 3.17 20.36 11.12
C GLY A 235 1.73 19.90 11.34
N VAL A 236 1.51 18.59 11.39
CA VAL A 236 0.20 18.00 11.70
C VAL A 236 -0.20 18.29 13.15
N GLU A 237 0.70 18.11 14.12
CA GLU A 237 0.47 18.44 15.53
C GLU A 237 0.03 19.91 15.71
N ARG A 238 0.68 20.84 15.02
CA ARG A 238 0.27 22.25 15.02
C ARG A 238 -1.12 22.47 14.43
N SER A 239 -1.46 21.76 13.36
CA SER A 239 -2.78 21.85 12.72
C SER A 239 -3.86 21.30 13.66
N LEU A 240 -3.61 20.14 14.26
CA LEU A 240 -4.51 19.49 15.22
C LEU A 240 -4.77 20.43 16.42
N HIS A 241 -3.71 20.98 17.01
CA HIS A 241 -3.83 21.93 18.11
C HIS A 241 -4.58 23.21 17.70
N ALA A 242 -4.34 23.73 16.50
CA ALA A 242 -5.04 24.92 16.01
C ALA A 242 -6.54 24.70 15.87
N VAL A 243 -6.98 23.54 15.36
CA VAL A 243 -8.41 23.20 15.27
C VAL A 243 -9.01 22.97 16.66
N ALA A 244 -8.29 22.29 17.57
CA ALA A 244 -8.74 22.10 18.95
C ALA A 244 -8.99 23.43 19.67
N LEU A 245 -8.13 24.44 19.45
CA LEU A 245 -8.33 25.78 20.01
C LEU A 245 -9.60 26.47 19.49
N VAL A 246 -9.97 26.24 18.22
CA VAL A 246 -11.24 26.75 17.65
C VAL A 246 -12.43 26.10 18.33
N LEU A 247 -12.33 24.81 18.65
CA LEU A 247 -13.32 24.05 19.42
C LEU A 247 -13.27 24.32 20.93
N GLY A 248 -12.35 25.17 21.39
CA GLY A 248 -12.26 25.59 22.79
C GLY A 248 -11.48 24.64 23.71
N SER A 249 -10.66 23.74 23.17
CA SER A 249 -9.77 22.87 23.95
C SER A 249 -8.29 23.24 23.75
N GLU A 250 -7.52 23.21 24.85
CA GLU A 250 -6.05 23.30 24.81
C GLU A 250 -5.39 21.92 24.67
N ASP A 251 -6.14 20.85 24.95
CA ASP A 251 -5.69 19.46 24.84
C ASP A 251 -6.36 18.79 23.62
N PRO A 252 -5.68 18.74 22.47
CA PRO A 252 -6.25 18.18 21.26
C PRO A 252 -6.54 16.68 21.36
N LEU A 253 -5.72 15.92 22.09
CA LEU A 253 -5.87 14.46 22.15
C LEU A 253 -7.02 14.07 23.08
N ALA A 254 -7.20 14.78 24.20
CA ALA A 254 -8.38 14.60 25.04
C ALA A 254 -9.67 14.92 24.30
N LEU A 255 -9.68 15.97 23.47
CA LEU A 255 -10.83 16.33 22.65
C LEU A 255 -11.12 15.28 21.56
N VAL A 256 -10.08 14.71 20.93
CA VAL A 256 -10.26 13.60 19.99
C VAL A 256 -10.94 12.41 20.66
N THR A 257 -10.48 12.00 21.86
CA THR A 257 -11.13 10.91 22.60
C THR A 257 -12.59 11.22 22.91
N GLU A 258 -12.90 12.44 23.35
CA GLU A 258 -14.28 12.87 23.60
C GLU A 258 -15.14 12.81 22.33
N LEU A 259 -14.61 13.23 21.18
CA LEU A 259 -15.35 13.16 19.91
C LEU A 259 -15.59 11.73 19.47
N GLN A 260 -14.60 10.84 19.60
CA GLN A 260 -14.76 9.42 19.27
C GLN A 260 -15.83 8.75 20.15
N GLU A 261 -15.83 9.03 21.46
CA GLU A 261 -16.83 8.51 22.40
C GLU A 261 -18.24 9.04 22.11
N ASN A 262 -18.37 10.31 21.73
CA ASN A 262 -19.66 10.92 21.40
C ASN A 262 -20.15 10.61 19.99
N GLY A 263 -19.23 10.22 19.11
CA GLY A 263 -19.44 10.02 17.69
C GLY A 263 -19.60 8.57 17.27
N GLU A 264 -19.50 7.63 18.21
CA GLU A 264 -19.67 6.18 18.01
C GLU A 264 -20.89 5.87 17.15
N ILE A 265 -20.69 4.96 16.19
CA ILE A 265 -21.70 4.47 15.26
C ILE A 265 -21.97 3.00 15.59
N ASP A 266 -23.24 2.64 15.73
CA ASP A 266 -23.63 1.25 15.86
C ASP A 266 -23.25 0.47 14.58
N PHE A 267 -22.69 -0.74 14.73
CA PHE A 267 -22.25 -1.55 13.60
C PHE A 267 -23.34 -1.78 12.54
N GLU A 268 -24.60 -1.87 12.96
CA GLU A 268 -25.76 -2.02 12.05
C GLU A 268 -26.10 -0.73 11.26
N GLU A 269 -25.70 0.44 11.77
CA GLU A 269 -25.95 1.74 11.14
C GLU A 269 -24.79 2.18 10.22
N LEU A 270 -23.59 1.63 10.43
CA LEU A 270 -22.37 2.00 9.70
C LEU A 270 -22.53 1.99 8.17
N PRO A 271 -23.12 0.96 7.51
CA PRO A 271 -23.24 0.98 6.05
C PRO A 271 -24.09 2.14 5.52
N THR A 272 -25.12 2.54 6.29
CA THR A 272 -26.01 3.65 5.92
C THR A 272 -25.31 4.98 6.11
N GLU A 273 -24.67 5.19 7.28
CA GLU A 273 -23.91 6.40 7.59
C GLU A 273 -22.74 6.59 6.62
N TRP A 274 -22.08 5.50 6.23
CA TRP A 274 -21.02 5.51 5.23
C TRP A 274 -21.54 5.93 3.86
N THR A 275 -22.61 5.31 3.37
CA THR A 275 -23.22 5.64 2.08
C THR A 275 -23.67 7.11 2.02
N ASP A 276 -24.31 7.61 3.07
CA ASP A 276 -24.76 8.99 3.14
C ASP A 276 -23.57 9.96 3.18
N THR A 277 -22.52 9.63 3.93
CA THR A 277 -21.29 10.42 3.99
C THR A 277 -20.56 10.44 2.65
N TRP A 278 -20.50 9.30 1.96
CA TRP A 278 -19.90 9.13 0.65
C TRP A 278 -20.54 10.06 -0.38
N GLU A 279 -21.87 10.04 -0.49
CA GLU A 279 -22.62 10.87 -1.44
C GLU A 279 -22.54 12.36 -1.10
N ARG A 280 -22.55 12.70 0.20
CA ARG A 280 -22.36 14.09 0.66
C ARG A 280 -20.99 14.62 0.22
N VAL A 281 -19.91 13.90 0.56
CA VAL A 281 -18.54 14.32 0.21
C VAL A 281 -18.39 14.45 -1.29
N ARG A 282 -18.93 13.50 -2.06
CA ARG A 282 -18.96 13.55 -3.52
C ARG A 282 -19.63 14.83 -4.04
N GLY A 283 -20.82 15.13 -3.54
CA GLY A 283 -21.58 16.33 -3.92
C GLY A 283 -20.86 17.64 -3.57
N GLU A 284 -20.20 17.69 -2.42
CA GLU A 284 -19.38 18.82 -1.99
C GLU A 284 -18.12 18.99 -2.85
N MET A 285 -17.44 17.89 -3.22
CA MET A 285 -16.30 17.92 -4.13
C MET A 285 -16.69 18.49 -5.49
N VAL A 286 -17.82 18.03 -6.06
CA VAL A 286 -18.37 18.59 -7.31
C VAL A 286 -18.69 20.08 -7.15
N THR A 287 -19.30 20.47 -6.03
CA THR A 287 -19.62 21.86 -5.73
C THR A 287 -18.37 22.73 -5.64
N LEU A 288 -17.29 22.19 -5.08
CA LEU A 288 -15.98 22.84 -4.99
C LEU A 288 -15.26 22.90 -6.35
N GLY A 289 -15.72 22.15 -7.35
CA GLY A 289 -15.15 22.10 -8.70
C GLY A 289 -14.07 21.02 -8.89
N LEU A 290 -13.97 20.08 -7.96
CA LEU A 290 -13.13 18.90 -8.12
C LEU A 290 -13.80 17.89 -9.06
N PRO A 291 -13.02 17.09 -9.81
CA PRO A 291 -13.59 15.95 -10.52
C PRO A 291 -14.19 14.98 -9.50
N ALA A 292 -15.29 14.33 -9.87
CA ALA A 292 -15.88 13.26 -9.07
C ALA A 292 -16.22 12.10 -10.01
N THR A 293 -16.00 10.87 -9.56
CA THR A 293 -16.38 9.68 -10.30
C THR A 293 -17.85 9.35 -10.02
N ASP A 294 -18.51 8.62 -10.93
CA ASP A 294 -19.83 8.01 -10.70
C ASP A 294 -19.68 6.59 -10.11
N ALA A 295 -18.51 6.25 -9.55
CA ALA A 295 -18.27 4.94 -8.99
C ALA A 295 -19.18 4.70 -7.77
N PRO A 296 -19.65 3.46 -7.56
CA PRO A 296 -20.45 3.15 -6.37
C PRO A 296 -19.64 3.41 -5.09
N CYS A 297 -20.37 3.51 -3.97
CA CYS A 297 -19.76 3.52 -2.64
C CYS A 297 -18.86 2.29 -2.48
N THR A 298 -17.65 2.50 -1.95
CA THR A 298 -16.71 1.41 -1.64
C THR A 298 -17.15 0.67 -0.37
N GLU A 299 -16.47 -0.44 -0.06
CA GLU A 299 -16.63 -1.12 1.22
C GLU A 299 -16.48 -0.17 2.42
N ASP A 300 -17.18 -0.50 3.50
CA ASP A 300 -17.19 0.29 4.73
C ASP A 300 -15.78 0.34 5.33
N PRO A 301 -15.31 1.51 5.81
CA PRO A 301 -14.02 1.62 6.46
C PRO A 301 -14.03 0.86 7.79
N VAL A 302 -13.37 -0.30 7.82
CA VAL A 302 -13.31 -1.22 8.97
C VAL A 302 -12.78 -0.55 10.25
N ASP A 303 -12.06 0.57 10.14
CA ASP A 303 -11.44 1.26 11.27
C ASP A 303 -12.14 2.58 11.68
N ALA A 304 -13.24 2.97 11.01
CA ALA A 304 -13.87 4.28 11.22
C ALA A 304 -15.29 4.17 11.80
N PHE A 305 -15.42 3.57 12.99
CA PHE A 305 -16.67 3.50 13.76
C PHE A 305 -17.06 4.84 14.45
N ASP A 306 -16.60 5.97 13.91
CA ASP A 306 -16.85 7.31 14.43
C ASP A 306 -17.31 8.24 13.30
N ARG A 307 -18.45 8.90 13.52
CA ARG A 307 -19.08 9.81 12.55
C ARG A 307 -18.20 11.00 12.16
N HIS A 308 -17.31 11.44 13.04
CA HIS A 308 -16.44 12.57 12.77
C HIS A 308 -15.26 12.17 11.86
N ALA A 309 -14.84 10.90 11.89
CA ALA A 309 -13.79 10.36 11.02
C ALA A 309 -14.27 10.01 9.60
N LEU A 310 -15.52 9.57 9.42
CA LEU A 310 -16.05 9.10 8.12
C LEU A 310 -15.84 10.09 6.97
N GLY A 311 -16.03 11.39 7.22
CA GLY A 311 -15.84 12.42 6.20
C GLY A 311 -14.41 12.45 5.65
N GLY A 312 -13.41 12.27 6.52
CA GLY A 312 -12.01 12.22 6.13
C GLY A 312 -11.69 11.00 5.27
N GLU A 313 -12.21 9.83 5.63
CA GLU A 313 -12.01 8.58 4.87
C GLU A 313 -12.71 8.64 3.50
N ALA A 314 -13.94 9.16 3.44
CA ALA A 314 -14.65 9.38 2.17
C ALA A 314 -13.89 10.31 1.23
N ILE A 315 -13.28 11.39 1.74
CA ILE A 315 -12.46 12.30 0.92
C ILE A 315 -11.28 11.56 0.28
N ARG A 316 -10.62 10.68 1.02
CA ARG A 316 -9.46 9.94 0.54
C ARG A 316 -9.85 8.91 -0.50
N ALA A 317 -10.90 8.14 -0.24
CA ALA A 317 -11.40 7.15 -1.19
C ALA A 317 -11.85 7.81 -2.51
N HIS A 318 -12.58 8.93 -2.44
CA HIS A 318 -12.89 9.71 -3.65
C HIS A 318 -11.64 10.22 -4.37
N ALA A 319 -10.59 10.61 -3.63
CA ALA A 319 -9.33 11.05 -4.23
C ALA A 319 -8.58 9.94 -4.97
N GLU A 320 -8.59 8.72 -4.43
CA GLU A 320 -8.03 7.56 -5.09
C GLU A 320 -8.81 7.22 -6.38
N LEU A 321 -10.14 7.25 -6.34
CA LEU A 321 -10.98 7.08 -7.52
C LEU A 321 -10.75 8.17 -8.57
N MET A 322 -10.57 9.44 -8.17
CA MET A 322 -10.20 10.53 -9.07
C MET A 322 -8.88 10.22 -9.80
N GLN A 323 -7.89 9.75 -9.05
CA GLN A 323 -6.59 9.40 -9.61
C GLN A 323 -6.67 8.20 -10.54
N GLU A 324 -7.42 7.18 -10.16
CA GLU A 324 -7.63 6.00 -11.00
C GLU A 324 -8.35 6.34 -12.32
N ALA A 325 -9.42 7.14 -12.25
CA ALA A 325 -10.13 7.59 -13.44
C ALA A 325 -9.24 8.45 -14.36
N ALA A 326 -8.48 9.38 -13.78
CA ALA A 326 -7.54 10.21 -14.53
C ALA A 326 -6.43 9.36 -15.18
N ARG A 327 -5.88 8.40 -14.44
CA ARG A 327 -4.91 7.42 -14.91
C ARG A 327 -5.48 6.64 -16.08
N GLY A 328 -6.66 6.03 -15.93
CA GLY A 328 -7.32 5.22 -16.97
C GLY A 328 -7.60 5.97 -18.28
N ALA A 329 -7.77 7.30 -18.21
CA ALA A 329 -7.98 8.16 -19.38
C ALA A 329 -6.69 8.53 -20.13
N LEU A 330 -5.49 8.24 -19.59
CA LEU A 330 -4.23 8.61 -20.23
C LEU A 330 -3.97 7.81 -21.52
N PRO A 331 -3.36 8.43 -22.55
CA PRO A 331 -3.06 7.75 -23.81
C PRO A 331 -1.98 6.67 -23.67
N SER A 332 -0.97 6.91 -22.83
CA SER A 332 0.13 5.95 -22.58
C SER A 332 -0.33 4.78 -21.72
N ILE A 333 -0.11 3.55 -22.20
CA ILE A 333 -0.39 2.34 -21.42
C ILE A 333 0.55 2.22 -20.20
N ILE A 334 1.79 2.73 -20.29
CA ILE A 334 2.73 2.73 -19.16
C ILE A 334 2.14 3.54 -18.01
N ARG A 335 1.69 4.77 -18.29
CA ARG A 335 1.09 5.63 -17.27
C ARG A 335 -0.26 5.12 -16.78
N ARG A 336 -0.97 4.30 -17.58
CA ARG A 336 -2.19 3.61 -17.14
C ARG A 336 -1.90 2.49 -16.17
N VAL A 337 -0.90 1.65 -16.45
CA VAL A 337 -0.71 0.38 -15.73
C VAL A 337 0.26 0.51 -14.55
N LEU A 338 1.32 1.30 -14.70
CA LEU A 338 2.31 1.48 -13.64
C LEU A 338 1.83 2.53 -12.65
N VAL A 339 1.99 2.22 -11.36
CA VAL A 339 1.65 3.10 -10.25
C VAL A 339 2.86 3.15 -9.32
N ALA A 340 3.35 4.34 -9.02
CA ALA A 340 4.45 4.50 -8.08
C ALA A 340 4.06 4.03 -6.66
N PRO A 341 4.99 3.43 -5.88
CA PRO A 341 4.70 2.99 -4.52
C PRO A 341 4.13 4.10 -3.64
N GLY A 342 3.09 3.79 -2.87
CA GLY A 342 2.42 4.74 -1.98
C GLY A 342 1.73 5.93 -2.68
N LEU A 343 1.63 5.92 -4.01
CA LEU A 343 1.07 7.05 -4.74
C LEU A 343 -0.41 7.29 -4.42
N ALA A 344 -1.24 6.25 -4.45
CA ALA A 344 -2.67 6.34 -4.17
C ALA A 344 -2.95 6.86 -2.75
N MET A 345 -2.40 6.18 -1.75
CA MET A 345 -2.53 6.61 -0.34
C MET A 345 -1.96 8.01 -0.10
N GLY A 346 -0.78 8.31 -0.65
CA GLY A 346 -0.15 9.62 -0.52
C GLY A 346 -0.95 10.73 -1.22
N TRP A 347 -1.63 10.41 -2.31
CA TRP A 347 -2.55 11.30 -3.00
C TRP A 347 -3.81 11.56 -2.19
N GLY A 348 -4.43 10.52 -1.63
CA GLY A 348 -5.57 10.65 -0.71
C GLY A 348 -5.26 11.57 0.48
N ARG A 349 -4.11 11.36 1.13
CA ARG A 349 -3.58 12.24 2.19
C ARG A 349 -3.42 13.69 1.74
N THR A 350 -2.95 13.88 0.51
CA THR A 350 -2.71 15.21 -0.07
C THR A 350 -4.02 15.94 -0.30
N VAL A 351 -4.99 15.31 -0.96
CA VAL A 351 -6.29 15.90 -1.23
C VAL A 351 -7.01 16.24 0.08
N ALA A 352 -7.04 15.31 1.04
CA ALA A 352 -7.59 15.54 2.37
C ALA A 352 -6.98 16.77 3.05
N ALA A 353 -5.65 16.92 3.03
CA ALA A 353 -4.99 18.09 3.61
C ALA A 353 -5.34 19.40 2.88
N LEU A 354 -5.43 19.37 1.55
CA LEU A 354 -5.69 20.55 0.72
C LEU A 354 -7.13 21.06 0.82
N VAL A 355 -8.11 20.17 0.99
CA VAL A 355 -9.53 20.52 1.03
C VAL A 355 -10.09 20.64 2.45
N ARG A 356 -9.29 20.33 3.48
CA ARG A 356 -9.71 20.29 4.88
C ARG A 356 -10.47 21.54 5.34
N THR A 357 -10.03 22.73 4.93
CA THR A 357 -10.66 23.99 5.36
C THR A 357 -11.70 24.52 4.37
N THR A 358 -12.18 23.66 3.47
CA THR A 358 -13.22 23.98 2.48
C THR A 358 -14.56 23.34 2.90
N ILE A 359 -15.61 23.52 2.09
CA ILE A 359 -16.90 22.86 2.34
C ILE A 359 -16.78 21.34 2.43
N VAL A 360 -15.83 20.74 1.71
CA VAL A 360 -15.63 19.28 1.64
C VAL A 360 -15.12 18.71 2.97
N GLY A 361 -14.27 19.48 3.66
CA GLY A 361 -13.70 19.06 4.95
C GLY A 361 -14.70 19.06 6.10
N GLY A 362 -15.92 19.57 5.87
CA GLY A 362 -17.01 19.51 6.83
C GLY A 362 -16.78 20.37 8.09
N SER A 363 -17.35 19.93 9.21
CA SER A 363 -17.32 20.66 10.48
C SER A 363 -15.91 20.69 11.10
N GLU A 364 -15.68 21.59 12.04
CA GLU A 364 -14.42 21.69 12.77
C GLU A 364 -14.05 20.39 13.51
N GLU A 365 -15.04 19.63 14.01
CA GLU A 365 -14.84 18.30 14.59
C GLU A 365 -14.30 17.30 13.55
N GLN A 366 -14.87 17.29 12.35
CA GLN A 366 -14.40 16.44 11.26
C GLN A 366 -12.98 16.85 10.83
N GLN A 367 -12.70 18.14 10.76
CA GLN A 367 -11.35 18.66 10.48
C GLN A 367 -10.34 18.27 11.56
N LEU A 368 -10.74 18.21 12.83
CA LEU A 368 -9.91 17.72 13.93
C LEU A 368 -9.56 16.24 13.72
N MET A 369 -10.57 15.40 13.43
CA MET A 369 -10.37 13.97 13.19
C MET A 369 -9.51 13.70 11.96
N MET A 370 -9.65 14.48 10.89
CA MET A 370 -8.73 14.43 9.74
C MET A 370 -7.28 14.73 10.13
N CYS A 371 -7.05 15.69 11.05
CA CYS A 371 -5.71 15.97 11.56
C CYS A 371 -5.17 14.85 12.44
N HIS A 372 -6.02 14.22 13.26
CA HIS A 372 -5.63 13.09 14.11
C HIS A 372 -5.26 11.86 13.27
N ARG A 373 -6.05 11.54 12.23
CA ARG A 373 -5.71 10.50 11.27
C ARG A 373 -4.35 10.76 10.60
N ALA A 374 -4.10 11.98 10.14
CA ALA A 374 -2.81 12.37 9.57
C ALA A 374 -1.64 12.25 10.58
N LEU A 375 -1.91 12.40 11.88
CA LEU A 375 -0.92 12.24 12.95
C LEU A 375 -0.56 10.76 13.14
N ILE A 376 -1.56 9.87 13.16
CA ILE A 376 -1.36 8.42 13.19
C ILE A 376 -0.52 7.97 12.00
N GLU A 377 -0.83 8.44 10.81
CA GLU A 377 -0.11 8.08 9.58
C GLU A 377 1.33 8.61 9.57
N SER A 378 1.57 9.79 10.15
CA SER A 378 2.92 10.32 10.32
C SER A 378 3.74 9.46 11.27
N ALA A 379 3.14 9.03 12.40
CA ALA A 379 3.79 8.12 13.33
C ALA A 379 4.05 6.74 12.70
N ALA A 380 3.11 6.21 11.92
CA ALA A 380 3.25 4.95 11.20
C ALA A 380 4.44 4.98 10.22
N ALA A 381 4.61 6.06 9.46
CA ALA A 381 5.74 6.23 8.54
C ALA A 381 7.11 6.33 9.26
N GLU A 382 7.17 7.00 10.41
CA GLU A 382 8.39 7.03 11.25
C GLU A 382 8.72 5.64 11.79
N VAL A 383 7.71 4.92 12.30
CA VAL A 383 7.86 3.54 12.78
C VAL A 383 8.33 2.61 11.67
N ASP A 384 7.74 2.70 10.48
CA ASP A 384 8.11 1.88 9.32
C ASP A 384 9.60 2.04 9.01
N LEU A 385 10.06 3.29 8.86
CA LEU A 385 11.47 3.60 8.65
C LEU A 385 12.37 3.02 9.76
N HIS A 386 11.96 3.15 11.02
CA HIS A 386 12.73 2.66 12.16
C HIS A 386 12.79 1.13 12.25
N LEU A 387 11.69 0.43 11.99
CA LEU A 387 11.62 -1.02 11.96
C LEU A 387 12.47 -1.58 10.82
N GLN A 388 12.34 -1.02 9.60
CA GLN A 388 13.14 -1.46 8.47
C GLN A 388 14.63 -1.16 8.63
N ALA A 389 14.98 -0.06 9.30
CA ALA A 389 16.36 0.28 9.63
C ALA A 389 16.93 -0.51 10.83
N ARG A 390 16.11 -1.34 11.51
CA ARG A 390 16.46 -2.05 12.76
C ARG A 390 16.88 -1.13 13.90
N ARG A 391 16.27 0.06 13.96
CA ARG A 391 16.55 1.08 14.99
C ARG A 391 15.56 1.06 16.14
N MET A 392 14.47 0.32 16.00
CA MET A 392 13.39 0.20 16.96
C MET A 392 12.82 -1.22 16.88
N ASP A 393 12.39 -1.76 18.01
CA ASP A 393 11.58 -2.98 18.04
C ASP A 393 10.08 -2.63 18.10
N ARG A 394 9.21 -3.63 17.97
CA ARG A 394 7.75 -3.41 17.97
C ARG A 394 7.21 -2.84 19.28
N GLU A 395 7.82 -3.16 20.42
CA GLU A 395 7.36 -2.65 21.72
C GLU A 395 7.66 -1.16 21.83
N ALA A 396 8.88 -0.75 21.49
CA ALA A 396 9.27 0.65 21.43
C ALA A 396 8.45 1.42 20.37
N ALA A 397 8.15 0.79 19.23
CA ALA A 397 7.29 1.37 18.20
C ALA A 397 5.86 1.62 18.69
N ALA A 398 5.26 0.65 19.39
CA ALA A 398 3.90 0.80 19.92
C ALA A 398 3.86 1.88 21.02
N ALA A 399 4.89 1.95 21.86
CA ALA A 399 5.04 3.00 22.85
C ALA A 399 5.14 4.39 22.21
N PHE A 400 5.93 4.52 21.13
CA PHE A 400 6.07 5.74 20.35
C PHE A 400 4.74 6.18 19.71
N VAL A 401 4.03 5.26 19.03
CA VAL A 401 2.73 5.55 18.41
C VAL A 401 1.75 6.06 19.47
N ARG A 402 1.64 5.39 20.62
CA ARG A 402 0.78 5.83 21.73
C ARG A 402 1.14 7.22 22.23
N GLU A 403 2.41 7.49 22.47
CA GLU A 403 2.88 8.79 22.98
C GLU A 403 2.52 9.93 22.02
N VAL A 404 2.69 9.71 20.72
CA VAL A 404 2.43 10.72 19.69
C VAL A 404 0.94 10.94 19.45
N THR A 405 0.15 9.85 19.41
CA THR A 405 -1.21 9.88 18.85
C THR A 405 -2.31 9.84 19.91
N GLY A 406 -1.98 9.50 21.16
CA GLY A 406 -2.97 9.29 22.22
C GLY A 406 -3.78 7.99 22.11
N LEU A 407 -3.49 7.14 21.10
CA LEU A 407 -4.15 5.84 20.93
C LEU A 407 -3.96 4.93 22.15
N SER A 408 -4.91 4.02 22.37
CA SER A 408 -4.76 2.96 23.38
C SER A 408 -3.58 2.04 23.03
N GLU A 409 -3.14 1.24 24.01
CA GLU A 409 -2.07 0.26 23.78
C GLU A 409 -2.46 -0.79 22.72
N VAL A 410 -3.73 -1.15 22.62
CA VAL A 410 -4.21 -2.12 21.63
C VAL A 410 -4.15 -1.51 20.23
N GLU A 411 -4.70 -0.31 20.04
CA GLU A 411 -4.70 0.39 18.75
C GLU A 411 -3.28 0.71 18.27
N ALA A 412 -2.40 1.17 19.17
CA ALA A 412 -1.01 1.44 18.82
C ALA A 412 -0.27 0.18 18.34
N ARG A 413 -0.57 -0.99 18.93
CA ARG A 413 -0.02 -2.28 18.47
C ARG A 413 -0.59 -2.69 17.12
N LEU A 414 -1.86 -2.42 16.84
CA LEU A 414 -2.46 -2.67 15.52
C LEU A 414 -1.79 -1.83 14.43
N VAL A 415 -1.51 -0.55 14.69
CA VAL A 415 -0.74 0.30 13.77
C VAL A 415 0.65 -0.30 13.48
N VAL A 416 1.37 -0.75 14.52
CA VAL A 416 2.70 -1.37 14.35
C VAL A 416 2.63 -2.70 13.63
N GLN A 417 1.58 -3.49 13.88
CA GLN A 417 1.33 -4.76 13.19
C GLN A 417 1.10 -4.52 11.70
N GLU A 418 0.28 -3.54 11.35
CA GLU A 418 -0.01 -3.16 9.96
C GLU A 418 1.24 -2.67 9.23
N VAL A 419 2.02 -1.79 9.86
CA VAL A 419 3.30 -1.35 9.29
C VAL A 419 4.28 -2.51 9.11
N SER A 420 4.27 -3.46 10.05
CA SER A 420 5.15 -4.63 9.96
C SER A 420 4.70 -5.63 8.91
N SER A 421 3.39 -5.75 8.67
CA SER A 421 2.83 -6.61 7.63
C SER A 421 3.11 -6.01 6.26
N GLN A 422 3.11 -4.68 6.10
CA GLN A 422 3.37 -4.04 4.80
C GLN A 422 4.60 -3.11 4.83
N PRO A 423 5.83 -3.69 4.88
CA PRO A 423 7.07 -2.92 4.92
C PRO A 423 7.16 -1.84 3.84
N LEU A 424 7.56 -0.63 4.24
CA LEU A 424 7.77 0.55 3.40
C LEU A 424 6.50 1.19 2.82
N GLU A 425 5.30 0.64 3.01
CA GLU A 425 4.09 1.21 2.42
C GLU A 425 3.69 2.53 3.09
N ALA A 426 3.65 2.55 4.42
CA ALA A 426 3.33 3.76 5.18
C ALA A 426 4.36 4.87 4.90
N LEU A 427 5.63 4.49 4.80
CA LEU A 427 6.73 5.36 4.43
C LEU A 427 6.59 5.91 3.00
N ALA A 428 6.35 5.05 2.01
CA ALA A 428 6.17 5.46 0.61
C ALA A 428 4.99 6.43 0.46
N ALA A 429 3.87 6.15 1.13
CA ALA A 429 2.71 7.03 1.13
C ALA A 429 3.01 8.40 1.76
N ALA A 430 3.81 8.45 2.84
CA ALA A 430 4.21 9.71 3.47
C ALA A 430 5.16 10.53 2.57
N LEU A 431 6.09 9.88 1.88
CA LEU A 431 7.02 10.54 0.96
C LEU A 431 6.32 11.04 -0.30
N SER A 432 5.40 10.26 -0.87
CA SER A 432 4.51 10.68 -1.95
C SER A 432 3.71 11.92 -1.54
N HIS A 433 3.08 11.88 -0.37
CA HIS A 433 2.34 13.01 0.19
C HIS A 433 3.21 14.28 0.34
N GLU A 434 4.42 14.14 0.88
CA GLU A 434 5.33 15.27 1.04
C GLU A 434 5.76 15.87 -0.30
N ALA A 435 6.04 15.04 -1.30
CA ALA A 435 6.39 15.51 -2.63
C ALA A 435 5.23 16.30 -3.28
N TRP A 436 3.99 15.83 -3.14
CA TRP A 436 2.80 16.56 -3.62
C TRP A 436 2.60 17.88 -2.90
N GLN A 437 2.73 17.90 -1.57
CA GLN A 437 2.58 19.11 -0.76
C GLN A 437 3.68 20.13 -1.05
N SER A 438 4.92 19.69 -1.25
CA SER A 438 6.03 20.54 -1.66
C SER A 438 5.78 21.16 -3.03
N TRP A 439 5.32 20.37 -4.02
CA TRP A 439 4.96 20.90 -5.33
C TRP A 439 3.82 21.94 -5.24
N TYR A 440 2.78 21.67 -4.44
CA TYR A 440 1.73 22.65 -4.20
C TYR A 440 2.26 23.93 -3.53
N ALA A 441 3.13 23.81 -2.53
CA ALA A 441 3.69 24.95 -1.82
C ALA A 441 4.57 25.84 -2.71
N GLU A 442 5.29 25.26 -3.67
CA GLU A 442 6.08 26.00 -4.67
C GLU A 442 5.22 26.78 -5.65
N GLN A 443 4.14 26.17 -6.14
CA GLN A 443 3.23 26.79 -7.11
C GLN A 443 2.29 27.80 -6.44
N GLY A 444 1.86 27.49 -5.22
CA GLY A 444 0.80 28.18 -4.50
C GLY A 444 -0.54 28.20 -5.24
N GLY A 445 -1.45 29.03 -4.74
CA GLY A 445 -2.71 29.33 -5.41
C GLY A 445 -3.90 28.52 -4.90
N ASP A 446 -4.79 28.18 -5.81
CA ASP A 446 -6.05 27.48 -5.53
C ASP A 446 -5.85 25.96 -5.50
N PRO A 447 -6.21 25.26 -4.40
CA PRO A 447 -6.12 23.81 -4.30
C PRO A 447 -6.84 23.06 -5.42
N VAL A 448 -8.01 23.52 -5.85
CA VAL A 448 -8.83 22.84 -6.87
C VAL A 448 -8.12 22.86 -8.22
N ALA A 449 -7.63 24.04 -8.62
CA ALA A 449 -6.83 24.19 -9.82
C ALA A 449 -5.54 23.35 -9.79
N PHE A 450 -4.88 23.24 -8.62
CA PHE A 450 -3.72 22.37 -8.48
C PHE A 450 -4.09 20.89 -8.67
N ILE A 451 -5.11 20.41 -7.96
CA ILE A 451 -5.56 19.02 -8.02
C ILE A 451 -5.92 18.61 -9.45
N GLY A 452 -6.69 19.43 -10.17
CA GLY A 452 -7.07 19.16 -11.55
C GLY A 452 -5.88 19.09 -12.52
N ARG A 453 -4.78 19.82 -12.26
CA ARG A 453 -3.54 19.71 -13.05
C ARG A 453 -2.71 18.49 -12.65
N ALA A 454 -2.55 18.25 -11.35
CA ALA A 454 -1.77 17.14 -10.80
C ALA A 454 -2.26 15.78 -11.34
N LEU A 455 -3.58 15.60 -11.45
CA LEU A 455 -4.21 14.38 -11.99
C LEU A 455 -3.78 14.04 -13.43
N GLN A 456 -3.29 15.01 -14.21
CA GLN A 456 -2.79 14.77 -15.58
C GLN A 456 -1.49 13.95 -15.58
N GLY A 457 -0.78 13.86 -14.45
CA GLY A 457 0.38 12.98 -14.27
C GLY A 457 0.01 11.49 -14.11
N GLY A 458 -1.24 11.16 -13.81
CA GLY A 458 -1.71 9.78 -13.62
C GLY A 458 -0.98 9.02 -12.51
N GLY A 459 -0.50 7.81 -12.84
CA GLY A 459 0.21 6.91 -11.93
C GLY A 459 1.71 7.21 -11.72
N LEU A 460 2.20 8.33 -12.27
CA LEU A 460 3.62 8.70 -12.17
C LEU A 460 4.00 9.18 -10.75
N PRO A 461 5.25 8.93 -10.31
CA PRO A 461 5.77 9.60 -9.13
C PRO A 461 5.83 11.12 -9.38
N VAL A 462 5.71 11.92 -8.32
CA VAL A 462 5.50 13.38 -8.39
C VAL A 462 6.51 14.09 -9.29
N ARG A 463 7.79 13.71 -9.20
CA ARG A 463 8.85 14.30 -10.03
C ARG A 463 8.65 14.03 -11.53
N LEU A 464 8.29 12.80 -11.90
CA LEU A 464 8.00 12.48 -13.30
C LEU A 464 6.70 13.13 -13.77
N ALA A 465 5.70 13.26 -12.91
CA ALA A 465 4.49 14.02 -13.21
C ALA A 465 4.81 15.50 -13.49
N ARG A 466 5.66 16.14 -12.69
CA ARG A 466 6.13 17.52 -12.91
C ARG A 466 6.86 17.66 -14.23
N TRP A 467 7.78 16.75 -14.52
CA TRP A 467 8.53 16.75 -15.77
C TRP A 467 7.63 16.58 -16.99
N ALA A 468 6.69 15.63 -16.95
CA ALA A 468 5.70 15.41 -18.02
C ALA A 468 4.84 16.65 -18.30
N LEU A 469 4.58 17.46 -17.26
CA LEU A 469 3.80 18.69 -17.35
C LEU A 469 4.65 19.95 -17.62
N GLY A 470 5.96 19.78 -17.87
CA GLY A 470 6.89 20.87 -18.18
C GLY A 470 7.10 21.84 -17.02
N GLN A 471 7.07 21.35 -15.78
CA GLN A 471 7.22 22.15 -14.55
C GLN A 471 8.60 21.99 -13.89
N ASP A 472 9.50 21.18 -14.46
CA ASP A 472 10.87 20.93 -14.00
C ASP A 472 11.93 21.36 -15.01
#